data_AF-A0A2A9NSB7-F1
#
_entry.id   AF-A0A2A9NSB7-F1
#
_cell.length_a   1.000
_cell.length_b   1.000
_cell.length_c   1.000
_cell.angle_alpha   90.00
_cell.angle_beta   90.00
_cell.angle_gamma   90.00
#
_symmetry.space_group_name_H-M   'P 1'
#
loop_
_entity.id
_entity.type
_entity.pdbx_description
1 polymer ?
#
loop_
_entity_poly.entity_id
_entity_poly.type
_entity_poly.pdbx_seq_one_letter_code
_entity_poly.pdbx_strand_id
1 'polypeptide(L)'
;MTQDVLEEGQDKRRVGVYAAIASFLLFSMIQFRDGPFIRPHPAFWRVMLGINLLYELALVFLLFQDLGTARNMMTLIDPNLGRPLPEKSYAEDCSLTPQTIWNALDIFCIAHALGWFGKAMILRDYWFCWILSIAFELAEYSLQHQLPNFAECWWDHWVLDVLICNWLGTYLGMKTCQYLEVKPYEWRGFRQTRGIRLKAKRVLSQFSPHDFTAFKWGTAKSFTHYVTVVLLLAVFLAAELNPFYLKSLLWMEPDHPVVISRLAGVFLCALPAVRELYQYINDPRRAVRMGQHVWLLLATIVTELLVIVKWSKGIFTAPAPHSVKLGWLIGAILLILYPVVQFGIPSARRYIRKHQKKVKSKAL
;
A
#
# COMPACT_ATOMS: atom_id res chain seq x y z
N MET A 1 44.01 3.24 28.53
CA MET A 1 43.06 4.10 27.81
C MET A 1 42.87 3.52 26.43
N THR A 2 41.72 2.91 26.17
CA THR A 2 41.35 2.55 24.80
C THR A 2 41.21 3.84 24.01
N GLN A 3 42.03 4.00 22.99
CA GLN A 3 41.99 5.14 22.09
C GLN A 3 40.74 4.96 21.23
N ASP A 4 39.64 5.57 21.67
CA ASP A 4 38.36 5.47 21.00
C ASP A 4 38.50 6.09 19.61
N VAL A 5 38.20 5.31 18.57
CA VAL A 5 38.44 5.67 17.16
C VAL A 5 37.50 6.79 16.68
N LEU A 6 36.50 7.14 17.49
CA LEU A 6 35.50 8.17 17.19
C LEU A 6 35.54 9.25 18.27
N GLU A 7 35.44 10.51 17.86
CA GLU A 7 35.26 11.63 18.77
C GLU A 7 33.92 11.53 19.52
N GLU A 8 33.89 11.92 20.79
CA GLU A 8 32.70 11.81 21.64
C GLU A 8 31.68 12.89 21.26
N GLY A 9 30.47 12.49 20.80
CA GLY A 9 29.49 13.44 20.27
C GLY A 9 28.41 12.84 19.38
N GLN A 10 27.93 13.62 18.41
CA GLN A 10 26.85 13.23 17.47
C GLN A 10 27.20 12.00 16.61
N ASP A 11 28.48 11.81 16.27
CA ASP A 11 28.93 10.71 15.41
C ASP A 11 28.82 9.34 16.09
N LYS A 12 29.18 9.22 17.37
CA LYS A 12 28.98 7.97 18.14
C LYS A 12 27.51 7.58 18.25
N ARG A 13 26.60 8.56 18.40
CA ARG A 13 25.15 8.30 18.47
C ARG A 13 24.61 7.72 17.16
N ARG A 14 24.98 8.32 16.02
CA ARG A 14 24.58 7.83 14.68
C ARG A 14 25.14 6.44 14.40
N VAL A 15 26.42 6.21 14.70
CA VAL A 15 27.06 4.89 14.55
C VAL A 15 26.38 3.84 15.43
N GLY A 16 26.04 4.18 16.68
CA GLY A 16 25.30 3.28 17.57
C GLY A 16 23.93 2.88 17.04
N VAL A 17 23.17 3.84 16.48
CA VAL A 17 21.88 3.56 15.83
C VAL A 17 22.06 2.66 14.61
N TYR A 18 23.04 2.94 13.73
CA TYR A 18 23.31 2.09 12.57
C TYR A 18 23.72 0.68 12.96
N ALA A 19 24.57 0.53 13.99
CA ALA A 19 24.97 -0.78 14.51
C ALA A 19 23.76 -1.56 15.06
N ALA A 20 22.90 -0.91 15.85
CA ALA A 20 21.68 -1.53 16.39
C ALA A 20 20.72 -1.99 15.28
N ILE A 21 20.49 -1.14 14.27
CA ILE A 21 19.67 -1.49 13.09
C ILE A 21 20.30 -2.66 12.34
N ALA A 22 21.60 -2.62 12.07
CA ALA A 22 22.30 -3.68 11.34
C ALA A 22 22.23 -5.02 12.09
N SER A 23 22.48 -5.03 13.41
CA SER A 23 22.36 -6.22 14.25
C SER A 23 20.93 -6.77 14.27
N PHE A 24 19.92 -5.89 14.36
CA PHE A 24 18.52 -6.29 14.31
C PHE A 24 18.13 -6.90 12.96
N LEU A 25 18.57 -6.30 11.84
CA LEU A 25 18.30 -6.81 10.50
C LEU A 25 19.04 -8.14 10.25
N LEU A 26 20.25 -8.31 10.78
CA LEU A 26 20.97 -9.59 10.76
C LEU A 26 20.20 -10.66 11.53
N PHE A 27 19.71 -10.34 12.73
CA PHE A 27 18.86 -11.24 13.50
C PHE A 27 17.58 -11.61 12.73
N SER A 28 16.89 -10.62 12.15
CA SER A 28 15.69 -10.82 11.34
C SER A 28 15.96 -11.75 10.15
N MET A 29 17.07 -11.55 9.45
CA MET A 29 17.49 -12.37 8.33
C MET A 29 17.65 -13.86 8.71
N ILE A 30 18.21 -14.13 9.89
CA ILE A 30 18.51 -15.49 10.35
C ILE A 30 17.25 -16.15 10.94
N GLN A 31 16.47 -15.43 11.74
CA GLN A 31 15.44 -15.99 12.60
C GLN A 31 14.01 -15.90 12.04
N PHE A 32 13.73 -14.91 11.19
CA PHE A 32 12.37 -14.80 10.64
C PHE A 32 12.07 -15.96 9.71
N ARG A 33 10.80 -16.36 9.68
CA ARG A 33 10.35 -17.48 8.84
C ARG A 33 10.29 -17.05 7.38
N ASP A 34 10.43 -18.02 6.49
CA ASP A 34 10.24 -17.76 5.06
C ASP A 34 8.76 -17.46 4.76
N GLY A 35 8.55 -16.41 3.98
CA GLY A 35 7.25 -16.07 3.41
C GLY A 35 6.98 -16.81 2.09
N PRO A 36 5.95 -16.41 1.32
CA PRO A 36 5.60 -17.06 0.05
C PRO A 36 6.63 -16.82 -1.07
N PHE A 37 7.57 -15.89 -0.88
CA PHE A 37 8.51 -15.48 -1.91
C PHE A 37 9.89 -16.06 -1.67
N ILE A 38 10.40 -16.78 -2.68
CA ILE A 38 11.72 -17.42 -2.66
C ILE A 38 12.78 -16.50 -3.31
N ARG A 39 12.40 -15.70 -4.30
CA ARG A 39 13.31 -14.85 -5.10
C ARG A 39 13.10 -13.36 -4.77
N PRO A 40 14.15 -12.52 -4.78
CA PRO A 40 15.52 -12.81 -5.23
C PRO A 40 16.30 -13.76 -4.29
N HIS A 41 16.00 -13.73 -2.98
CA HIS A 41 16.43 -14.73 -2.01
C HIS A 41 15.51 -14.67 -0.77
N PRO A 42 15.26 -15.76 -0.02
CA PRO A 42 14.38 -15.68 1.16
C PRO A 42 14.90 -14.72 2.24
N ALA A 43 16.23 -14.66 2.42
CA ALA A 43 16.90 -13.69 3.30
C ALA A 43 16.50 -12.23 3.01
N PHE A 44 16.33 -11.86 1.73
CA PHE A 44 15.91 -10.51 1.36
C PHE A 44 14.53 -10.19 1.94
N TRP A 45 13.56 -11.10 1.79
CA TRP A 45 12.19 -10.90 2.30
C TRP A 45 12.13 -10.88 3.83
N ARG A 46 12.96 -11.67 4.50
CA ARG A 46 13.12 -11.62 5.96
C ARG A 46 13.68 -10.27 6.43
N VAL A 47 14.68 -9.73 5.72
CA VAL A 47 15.21 -8.38 6.00
C VAL A 47 14.15 -7.32 5.73
N MET A 48 13.37 -7.41 4.65
CA MET A 48 12.27 -6.47 4.37
C MET A 48 11.21 -6.51 5.48
N LEU A 49 10.86 -7.69 5.99
CA LEU A 49 9.98 -7.82 7.15
C LEU A 49 10.59 -7.15 8.40
N GLY A 50 11.89 -7.32 8.62
CA GLY A 50 12.63 -6.64 9.69
C GLY A 50 12.63 -5.12 9.56
N ILE A 51 12.80 -4.58 8.36
CA ILE A 51 12.70 -3.14 8.09
C ILE A 51 11.29 -2.63 8.39
N ASN A 52 10.24 -3.35 7.97
CA ASN A 52 8.88 -2.97 8.29
C ASN A 52 8.62 -3.01 9.81
N LEU A 53 9.22 -3.97 10.53
CA LEU A 53 9.07 -4.04 11.98
C LEU A 53 9.80 -2.89 12.69
N LEU A 54 10.99 -2.49 12.22
CA LEU A 54 11.67 -1.30 12.73
C LEU A 54 10.84 -0.03 12.48
N TYR A 55 10.24 0.08 11.30
CA TYR A 55 9.35 1.19 10.96
C TYR A 55 8.11 1.21 11.86
N GLU A 56 7.47 0.06 12.08
CA GLU A 56 6.34 -0.06 13.00
C GLU A 56 6.72 0.31 14.44
N LEU A 57 7.87 -0.14 14.93
CA LEU A 57 8.37 0.25 16.26
C LEU A 57 8.60 1.76 16.37
N ALA A 58 9.13 2.38 15.30
CA ALA A 58 9.30 3.83 15.25
C ALA A 58 7.94 4.56 15.23
N LEU A 59 6.94 4.06 14.50
CA LEU A 59 5.59 4.60 14.49
C LEU A 59 4.90 4.47 15.85
N VAL A 60 5.01 3.31 16.50
CA VAL A 60 4.50 3.10 17.86
C VAL A 60 5.16 4.08 18.82
N PHE A 61 6.47 4.31 18.72
CA PHE A 61 7.15 5.32 19.52
C PHE A 61 6.60 6.73 19.24
N LEU A 62 6.46 7.11 17.96
CA LEU A 62 5.92 8.41 17.54
C LEU A 62 4.46 8.61 17.97
N LEU A 63 3.67 7.55 18.03
CA LEU A 63 2.28 7.59 18.52
C LEU A 63 2.19 8.15 19.94
N PHE A 64 3.21 7.96 20.78
CA PHE A 64 3.27 8.55 22.12
C PHE A 64 3.81 9.98 22.15
N GLN A 65 4.42 10.47 21.07
CA GLN A 65 4.96 11.84 20.99
C GLN A 65 3.90 12.87 20.55
N ASP A 66 4.01 14.08 21.06
CA ASP A 66 3.24 15.22 20.55
C ASP A 66 3.79 15.68 19.19
N LEU A 67 2.94 16.31 18.37
CA LEU A 67 3.32 16.70 17.01
C LEU A 67 4.54 17.63 16.97
N GLY A 68 4.63 18.60 17.90
CA GLY A 68 5.78 19.49 18.00
C GLY A 68 7.08 18.73 18.33
N THR A 69 7.01 17.80 19.29
CA THR A 69 8.15 16.93 19.63
C THR A 69 8.53 16.05 18.44
N ALA A 70 7.56 15.43 17.76
CA ALA A 70 7.80 14.60 16.58
C ALA A 70 8.50 15.39 15.47
N ARG A 71 8.06 16.62 15.17
CA ARG A 71 8.74 17.53 14.21
C ARG A 71 10.18 17.82 14.61
N ASN A 72 10.43 18.12 15.89
CA ASN A 72 11.79 18.33 16.39
C ASN A 72 12.64 17.06 16.25
N MET A 73 12.06 15.88 16.48
CA MET A 73 12.78 14.62 16.30
C MET A 73 13.11 14.32 14.84
N MET A 74 12.28 14.75 13.88
CA MET A 74 12.60 14.60 12.45
C MET A 74 13.88 15.36 12.06
N THR A 75 14.26 16.42 12.80
CA THR A 75 15.53 17.14 12.56
C THR A 75 16.78 16.30 12.85
N LEU A 76 16.64 15.21 13.62
CA LEU A 76 17.72 14.24 13.83
C LEU A 76 17.99 13.39 12.58
N ILE A 77 16.99 13.24 11.71
CA ILE A 77 17.07 12.51 10.44
C ILE A 77 17.60 13.43 9.35
N ASP A 78 16.97 14.60 9.19
CA ASP A 78 17.40 15.65 8.27
C ASP A 78 17.35 17.02 8.97
N PRO A 79 18.49 17.71 9.16
CA PRO A 79 18.55 19.03 9.78
C PRO A 79 17.71 20.11 9.09
N ASN A 80 17.30 19.92 7.83
CA ASN A 80 16.48 20.88 7.08
C ASN A 80 14.97 20.79 7.38
N LEU A 81 14.54 19.79 8.15
CA LEU A 81 13.15 19.62 8.57
C LEU A 81 12.81 20.53 9.77
N GLY A 82 11.54 20.56 10.16
CA GLY A 82 11.07 21.36 11.30
C GLY A 82 10.67 22.81 10.94
N ARG A 83 10.61 23.12 9.65
CA ARG A 83 10.09 24.39 9.12
C ARG A 83 8.78 24.17 8.36
N PRO A 84 7.78 25.06 8.49
CA PRO A 84 6.54 24.94 7.73
C PRO A 84 6.80 25.09 6.23
N LEU A 85 6.09 24.30 5.43
CA LEU A 85 6.12 24.38 3.97
C LEU A 85 4.99 25.26 3.45
N PRO A 86 5.17 25.98 2.33
CA PRO A 86 4.08 26.70 1.70
C PRO A 86 3.01 25.71 1.24
N GLU A 87 1.73 26.07 1.45
CA GLU A 87 0.62 25.31 0.89
C GLU A 87 0.62 25.48 -0.63
N LYS A 88 0.52 24.36 -1.36
CA LYS A 88 0.47 24.35 -2.82
C LYS A 88 -0.87 23.77 -3.25
N SER A 89 -1.62 24.55 -4.03
CA SER A 89 -2.80 24.09 -4.76
C SER A 89 -2.43 23.95 -6.24
N TYR A 90 -2.94 22.89 -6.87
CA TYR A 90 -2.72 22.64 -8.30
C TYR A 90 -3.92 23.09 -9.17
N ALA A 91 -5.01 23.52 -8.53
CA ALA A 91 -6.23 23.99 -9.18
C ALA A 91 -6.29 25.53 -9.38
N GLU A 92 -5.14 26.21 -9.46
CA GLU A 92 -5.10 27.68 -9.61
C GLU A 92 -5.52 28.14 -11.02
N ASP A 93 -5.14 27.41 -12.07
CA ASP A 93 -5.57 27.64 -13.46
C ASP A 93 -5.98 26.32 -14.12
N CYS A 94 -7.29 26.16 -14.33
CA CYS A 94 -7.85 24.97 -14.98
C CYS A 94 -8.23 25.21 -16.46
N SER A 95 -7.72 26.27 -17.07
CA SER A 95 -7.95 26.54 -18.49
C SER A 95 -7.32 25.46 -19.38
N LEU A 96 -8.02 25.06 -20.44
CA LEU A 96 -7.55 24.06 -21.40
C LEU A 96 -6.66 24.69 -22.48
N THR A 97 -5.62 25.43 -22.06
CA THR A 97 -4.62 25.97 -22.99
C THR A 97 -3.45 24.98 -23.12
N PRO A 98 -2.75 24.95 -24.28
CA PRO A 98 -1.57 24.09 -24.44
C PRO A 98 -0.50 24.32 -23.38
N GLN A 99 -0.34 25.57 -22.91
CA GLN A 99 0.63 25.89 -21.87
C GLN A 99 0.24 25.33 -20.51
N THR A 100 -1.04 25.48 -20.12
CA THR A 100 -1.56 24.96 -18.85
C THR A 100 -1.47 23.43 -18.82
N ILE A 101 -1.81 22.77 -19.93
CA ILE A 101 -1.67 21.30 -20.05
C ILE A 101 -0.21 20.87 -19.98
N TRP A 102 0.70 21.57 -20.68
CA TRP A 102 2.13 21.26 -20.61
C TRP A 102 2.70 21.42 -19.20
N ASN A 103 2.24 22.44 -18.46
CA ASN A 103 2.67 22.67 -17.09
C ASN A 103 2.14 21.59 -16.11
N ALA A 104 0.98 20.99 -16.41
CA ALA A 104 0.44 19.87 -15.64
C ALA A 104 1.09 18.52 -15.97
N LEU A 105 1.68 18.37 -17.15
CA LEU A 105 2.44 17.18 -17.55
C LEU A 105 3.83 17.14 -16.89
N ASP A 106 3.86 16.91 -15.59
CA ASP A 106 5.08 16.94 -14.79
C ASP A 106 5.50 15.54 -14.28
N ILE A 107 6.38 15.53 -13.27
CA ILE A 107 6.87 14.29 -12.66
C ILE A 107 5.77 13.48 -11.98
N PHE A 108 4.64 14.08 -11.59
CA PHE A 108 3.51 13.39 -10.99
C PHE A 108 2.83 12.46 -12.01
N CYS A 109 2.78 12.80 -13.30
CA CYS A 109 2.27 11.88 -14.34
C CYS A 109 3.08 10.57 -14.39
N ILE A 110 4.40 10.67 -14.26
CA ILE A 110 5.29 9.49 -14.22
C ILE A 110 5.10 8.74 -12.90
N ALA A 111 4.99 9.45 -11.78
CA ALA A 111 4.75 8.86 -10.47
C ALA A 111 3.42 8.11 -10.42
N HIS A 112 2.34 8.66 -11.00
CA HIS A 112 1.05 8.00 -11.16
C HIS A 112 1.19 6.74 -12.00
N ALA A 113 1.75 6.82 -13.21
CA ALA A 113 1.93 5.65 -14.07
C ALA A 113 2.77 4.54 -13.41
N LEU A 114 3.88 4.88 -12.75
CA LEU A 114 4.71 3.92 -12.02
C LEU A 114 4.03 3.36 -10.78
N GLY A 115 3.30 4.20 -10.05
CA GLY A 115 2.51 3.79 -8.88
C GLY A 115 1.45 2.77 -9.26
N TRP A 116 0.69 3.02 -10.33
CA TRP A 116 -0.33 2.11 -10.85
C TRP A 116 0.24 0.84 -11.45
N PHE A 117 1.40 0.91 -12.09
CA PHE A 117 2.17 -0.27 -12.46
C PHE A 117 2.49 -1.13 -11.23
N GLY A 118 3.01 -0.52 -10.15
CA GLY A 118 3.31 -1.21 -8.90
C GLY A 118 2.05 -1.85 -8.26
N LYS A 119 0.94 -1.11 -8.19
CA LYS A 119 -0.33 -1.61 -7.66
C LYS A 119 -0.85 -2.80 -8.45
N ALA A 120 -0.77 -2.75 -9.78
CA ALA A 120 -1.13 -3.87 -10.64
C ALA A 120 -0.27 -5.11 -10.37
N MET A 121 1.04 -4.94 -10.14
CA MET A 121 1.94 -6.04 -9.78
C MET A 121 1.62 -6.68 -8.41
N ILE A 122 1.08 -5.89 -7.48
CA ILE A 122 0.64 -6.39 -6.16
C ILE A 122 -0.72 -7.09 -6.25
N LEU A 123 -1.74 -6.43 -6.80
CA LEU A 123 -3.14 -6.91 -6.80
C LEU A 123 -3.42 -7.96 -7.86
N ARG A 124 -2.69 -7.91 -8.98
CA ARG A 124 -2.77 -8.84 -10.12
C ARG A 124 -4.18 -9.02 -10.68
N ASP A 125 -5.01 -7.99 -10.56
CA ASP A 125 -6.39 -7.97 -11.02
C ASP A 125 -6.72 -6.58 -11.59
N TYR A 126 -7.07 -6.56 -12.88
CA TYR A 126 -7.33 -5.33 -13.63
C TYR A 126 -8.52 -4.55 -13.06
N TRP A 127 -9.58 -5.24 -12.67
CA TRP A 127 -10.79 -4.59 -12.17
C TRP A 127 -10.57 -3.98 -10.79
N PHE A 128 -9.78 -4.63 -9.94
CA PHE A 128 -9.46 -4.08 -8.63
C PHE A 128 -8.61 -2.82 -8.75
N CYS A 129 -7.65 -2.79 -9.68
CA CYS A 129 -6.88 -1.58 -9.95
C CYS A 129 -7.79 -0.45 -10.45
N TRP A 130 -8.75 -0.72 -11.34
CA TRP A 130 -9.71 0.29 -11.78
C TRP A 130 -10.60 0.82 -10.65
N ILE A 131 -11.11 -0.07 -9.79
CA ILE A 131 -11.92 0.33 -8.63
C ILE A 131 -11.10 1.21 -7.70
N LEU A 132 -9.85 0.83 -7.40
CA LEU A 132 -8.97 1.68 -6.58
C LEU A 132 -8.65 3.00 -7.25
N SER A 133 -8.45 3.03 -8.57
CA SER A 133 -8.11 4.26 -9.31
C SER A 133 -9.20 5.30 -9.12
N ILE A 134 -10.45 4.90 -9.39
CA ILE A 134 -11.60 5.77 -9.19
C ILE A 134 -11.80 6.10 -7.71
N ALA A 135 -11.62 5.13 -6.81
CA ALA A 135 -11.79 5.36 -5.37
C ALA A 135 -10.75 6.33 -4.80
N PHE A 136 -9.52 6.35 -5.33
CA PHE A 136 -8.48 7.28 -4.94
C PHE A 136 -8.81 8.72 -5.34
N GLU A 137 -9.20 8.96 -6.61
CA GLU A 137 -9.66 10.29 -7.04
C GLU A 137 -10.85 10.80 -6.21
N LEU A 138 -11.82 9.93 -5.93
CA LEU A 138 -12.96 10.27 -5.10
C LEU A 138 -12.52 10.61 -3.66
N ALA A 139 -11.49 9.94 -3.15
CA ALA A 139 -10.91 10.25 -1.86
C ALA A 139 -10.25 11.63 -1.88
N GLU A 140 -9.49 11.97 -2.92
CA GLU A 140 -8.86 13.29 -3.07
C GLU A 140 -9.89 14.41 -3.14
N TYR A 141 -10.91 14.28 -4.00
CA TYR A 141 -12.05 15.20 -4.01
C TYR A 141 -12.72 15.34 -2.65
N SER A 142 -12.84 14.23 -1.93
CA SER A 142 -13.47 14.25 -0.61
C SER A 142 -12.61 14.94 0.45
N LEU A 143 -11.28 14.94 0.31
CA LEU A 143 -10.32 15.39 1.30
C LEU A 143 -9.63 16.71 0.95
N GLN A 144 -9.88 17.28 -0.24
CA GLN A 144 -9.33 18.59 -0.66
C GLN A 144 -9.65 19.75 0.31
N HIS A 145 -10.74 19.63 1.08
CA HIS A 145 -11.08 20.62 2.12
C HIS A 145 -10.15 20.55 3.34
N GLN A 146 -9.41 19.45 3.53
CA GLN A 146 -8.41 19.28 4.58
C GLN A 146 -7.00 19.56 4.07
N LEU A 147 -6.68 19.07 2.87
CA LEU A 147 -5.35 19.21 2.26
C LEU A 147 -5.48 19.92 0.91
N PRO A 148 -4.99 21.17 0.78
CA PRO A 148 -5.00 21.93 -0.47
C PRO A 148 -4.24 21.23 -1.61
N ASN A 149 -3.30 20.35 -1.28
CA ASN A 149 -2.57 19.52 -2.25
C ASN A 149 -3.49 18.62 -3.08
N PHE A 150 -4.67 18.24 -2.58
CA PHE A 150 -5.63 17.42 -3.34
C PHE A 150 -6.57 18.25 -4.21
N ALA A 151 -6.43 19.58 -4.20
CA ALA A 151 -7.20 20.43 -5.09
C ALA A 151 -6.49 20.50 -6.45
N GLU A 152 -6.94 19.67 -7.37
CA GLU A 152 -6.50 19.61 -8.77
C GLU A 152 -7.67 19.89 -9.72
N CYS A 153 -7.36 20.12 -10.99
CA CYS A 153 -8.38 20.43 -11.99
C CYS A 153 -9.22 19.20 -12.33
N TRP A 154 -10.49 19.40 -12.73
CA TRP A 154 -11.38 18.26 -13.04
C TRP A 154 -10.84 17.36 -14.16
N TRP A 155 -10.15 17.93 -15.14
CA TRP A 155 -9.55 17.20 -16.24
C TRP A 155 -8.25 16.52 -15.83
N ASP A 156 -7.58 17.01 -14.78
CA ASP A 156 -6.40 16.38 -14.21
C ASP A 156 -6.79 15.05 -13.58
N HIS A 157 -7.66 15.09 -12.57
CA HIS A 157 -8.26 13.92 -11.93
C HIS A 157 -8.80 12.86 -12.91
N TRP A 158 -9.73 13.25 -13.79
CA TRP A 158 -10.45 12.26 -14.59
C TRP A 158 -9.75 11.88 -15.88
N VAL A 159 -9.11 12.84 -16.57
CA VAL A 159 -8.50 12.57 -17.88
C VAL A 159 -7.04 12.20 -17.71
N LEU A 160 -6.26 13.05 -17.06
CA LEU A 160 -4.82 12.84 -16.94
C LEU A 160 -4.50 11.69 -15.99
N ASP A 161 -5.04 11.69 -14.78
CA ASP A 161 -4.77 10.65 -13.81
C ASP A 161 -5.53 9.36 -14.14
N VAL A 162 -6.86 9.32 -14.05
CA VAL A 162 -7.60 8.07 -14.23
C VAL A 162 -7.44 7.45 -15.61
N LEU A 163 -7.72 8.20 -16.67
CA LEU A 163 -7.82 7.66 -18.02
C LEU A 163 -6.46 7.50 -18.72
N ILE A 164 -5.46 8.31 -18.37
CA ILE A 164 -4.14 8.27 -19.02
C ILE A 164 -3.13 7.58 -18.09
N CYS A 165 -2.70 8.22 -17.01
CA CYS A 165 -1.59 7.74 -16.19
C CYS A 165 -1.90 6.44 -15.45
N ASN A 166 -3.03 6.39 -14.75
CA ASN A 166 -3.46 5.26 -13.94
C ASN A 166 -3.79 4.06 -14.83
N TRP A 167 -4.51 4.31 -15.93
CA TRP A 167 -4.80 3.28 -16.93
C TRP A 167 -3.53 2.74 -17.60
N LEU A 168 -2.60 3.60 -18.03
CA LEU A 168 -1.36 3.19 -18.66
C LEU A 168 -0.52 2.33 -17.71
N GLY A 169 -0.35 2.78 -16.47
CA GLY A 169 0.36 2.04 -15.43
C GLY A 169 -0.28 0.67 -15.17
N THR A 170 -1.60 0.65 -15.00
CA THR A 170 -2.37 -0.59 -14.80
C THR A 170 -2.25 -1.53 -16.00
N TYR A 171 -2.38 -1.02 -17.23
CA TYR A 171 -2.26 -1.81 -18.46
C TYR A 171 -0.88 -2.45 -18.58
N LEU A 172 0.20 -1.67 -18.40
CA LEU A 172 1.57 -2.16 -18.45
C LEU A 172 1.83 -3.18 -17.34
N GLY A 173 1.38 -2.92 -16.10
CA GLY A 173 1.53 -3.83 -14.98
C GLY A 173 0.81 -5.15 -15.20
N MET A 174 -0.42 -5.12 -15.74
CA MET A 174 -1.16 -6.33 -16.08
C MET A 174 -0.53 -7.10 -17.24
N LYS A 175 0.05 -6.42 -18.24
CA LYS A 175 0.83 -7.08 -19.30
C LYS A 175 2.09 -7.75 -18.75
N THR A 176 2.79 -7.11 -17.81
CA THR A 176 3.91 -7.74 -17.10
C THR A 176 3.44 -8.96 -16.30
N CYS A 177 2.29 -8.88 -15.62
CA CYS A 177 1.73 -10.02 -14.91
C CYS A 177 1.45 -11.22 -15.85
N GLN A 178 0.81 -10.97 -17.01
CA GLN A 178 0.54 -11.99 -18.02
C GLN A 178 1.84 -12.62 -18.57
N TYR A 179 2.85 -11.78 -18.84
CA TYR A 179 4.15 -12.26 -19.31
C TYR A 179 4.84 -13.16 -18.28
N LEU A 180 4.77 -12.81 -17.00
CA LEU A 180 5.38 -13.59 -15.92
C LEU A 180 4.62 -14.89 -15.63
N GLU A 181 3.29 -14.90 -15.79
CA GLU A 181 2.45 -16.10 -15.61
C GLU A 181 2.75 -17.18 -16.68
N VAL A 182 2.98 -16.77 -17.93
CA VAL A 182 3.17 -17.69 -19.06
C VAL A 182 4.61 -18.22 -19.17
N LYS A 183 5.57 -17.64 -18.45
CA LYS A 183 7.00 -17.96 -18.60
C LYS A 183 7.35 -19.35 -18.04
N PRO A 184 7.74 -20.33 -18.88
CA PRO A 184 8.18 -21.63 -18.38
C PRO A 184 9.53 -21.51 -17.67
N TYR A 185 9.66 -22.14 -16.49
CA TYR A 185 10.87 -22.08 -15.68
C TYR A 185 11.82 -23.24 -16.01
N GLU A 186 13.01 -22.94 -16.53
CA GLU A 186 14.05 -23.95 -16.80
C GLU A 186 14.93 -24.19 -15.55
N TRP A 187 15.00 -25.45 -15.11
CA TRP A 187 15.78 -25.91 -13.96
C TRP A 187 17.22 -26.37 -14.33
N ARG A 188 17.98 -25.57 -15.08
CA ARG A 188 19.41 -25.89 -15.40
C ARG A 188 20.34 -25.31 -14.35
N GLY A 189 21.47 -25.91 -14.01
CA GLY A 189 22.44 -25.37 -13.02
C GLY A 189 23.41 -24.31 -13.59
N PHE A 190 23.99 -23.44 -12.75
CA PHE A 190 24.95 -22.39 -13.22
C PHE A 190 26.17 -22.99 -13.93
N ARG A 191 26.65 -24.15 -13.47
CA ARG A 191 27.73 -24.92 -14.12
C ARG A 191 27.37 -25.42 -15.53
N GLN A 192 26.09 -25.55 -15.85
CA GLN A 192 25.63 -26.04 -17.16
C GLN A 192 25.48 -24.92 -18.20
N THR A 193 25.55 -23.64 -17.80
CA THR A 193 25.41 -22.49 -18.70
C THR A 193 26.77 -21.99 -19.21
N ARG A 194 27.10 -22.28 -20.48
CA ARG A 194 28.33 -21.78 -21.14
C ARG A 194 28.07 -20.40 -21.78
N GLY A 195 28.97 -19.42 -21.55
CA GLY A 195 28.93 -18.08 -22.17
C GLY A 195 28.51 -16.94 -21.24
N ILE A 196 29.19 -15.80 -21.34
CA ILE A 196 29.02 -14.61 -20.47
C ILE A 196 27.61 -14.01 -20.62
N ARG A 197 27.10 -13.87 -21.85
CA ARG A 197 25.74 -13.35 -22.11
C ARG A 197 24.64 -14.20 -21.48
N LEU A 198 24.78 -15.53 -21.55
CA LEU A 198 23.81 -16.46 -20.94
C LEU A 198 23.90 -16.46 -19.41
N LYS A 199 25.11 -16.29 -18.85
CA LYS A 199 25.30 -16.06 -17.41
C LYS A 199 24.66 -14.74 -16.96
N ALA A 200 24.85 -13.65 -17.69
CA ALA A 200 24.23 -12.35 -17.38
C ALA A 200 22.69 -12.41 -17.47
N LYS A 201 22.13 -12.99 -18.55
CA LYS A 201 20.69 -13.22 -18.69
C LYS A 201 20.11 -14.03 -17.52
N ARG A 202 20.88 -14.97 -16.98
CA ARG A 202 20.49 -15.78 -15.84
C ARG A 202 20.55 -15.03 -14.51
N VAL A 203 21.58 -14.21 -14.29
CA VAL A 203 21.61 -13.32 -13.11
C VAL A 203 20.40 -12.39 -13.14
N LEU A 204 20.08 -11.81 -14.29
CA LEU A 204 18.87 -11.00 -14.46
C LEU A 204 17.58 -11.81 -14.23
N SER A 205 17.54 -13.09 -14.61
CA SER A 205 16.37 -13.93 -14.38
C SER A 205 16.20 -14.39 -12.91
N GLN A 206 17.21 -14.24 -12.05
CA GLN A 206 17.07 -14.49 -10.61
C GLN A 206 16.21 -13.43 -9.92
N PHE A 207 16.16 -12.22 -10.46
CA PHE A 207 15.26 -11.16 -10.00
C PHE A 207 13.82 -11.35 -10.49
N SER A 208 13.58 -12.29 -11.41
CA SER A 208 12.22 -12.71 -11.79
C SER A 208 11.64 -13.60 -10.69
N PRO A 209 10.34 -13.45 -10.35
CA PRO A 209 9.69 -14.27 -9.33
C PRO A 209 9.76 -15.77 -9.65
N HIS A 210 9.82 -16.60 -8.61
CA HIS A 210 9.91 -18.06 -8.74
C HIS A 210 8.60 -18.69 -9.23
N ASP A 211 7.48 -18.20 -8.71
CA ASP A 211 6.12 -18.55 -9.11
C ASP A 211 5.34 -17.24 -9.24
N PHE A 212 4.60 -17.10 -10.33
CA PHE A 212 3.77 -15.94 -10.59
C PHE A 212 2.37 -16.38 -10.99
N THR A 213 1.46 -16.29 -10.04
CA THR A 213 0.07 -16.69 -10.22
C THR A 213 -0.84 -15.47 -10.33
N ALA A 214 -1.78 -15.54 -11.27
CA ALA A 214 -2.90 -14.61 -11.34
C ALA A 214 -3.83 -14.80 -10.13
N PHE A 215 -4.34 -13.69 -9.59
CA PHE A 215 -5.24 -13.72 -8.45
C PHE A 215 -6.70 -13.72 -8.93
N LYS A 216 -7.49 -14.67 -8.43
CA LYS A 216 -8.94 -14.77 -8.70
C LYS A 216 -9.71 -14.56 -7.41
N TRP A 217 -9.81 -13.30 -6.98
CA TRP A 217 -10.34 -12.88 -5.68
C TRP A 217 -11.79 -13.29 -5.43
N GLY A 218 -12.64 -13.39 -6.47
CA GLY A 218 -13.98 -13.97 -6.35
C GLY A 218 -14.90 -13.24 -5.36
N THR A 219 -15.05 -11.92 -5.51
CA THR A 219 -15.88 -11.03 -4.66
C THR A 219 -17.29 -11.56 -4.40
N ALA A 220 -17.93 -12.17 -5.41
CA ALA A 220 -19.28 -12.69 -5.31
C ALA A 220 -19.38 -14.16 -4.83
N LYS A 221 -18.27 -14.83 -4.48
CA LYS A 221 -18.28 -16.26 -4.10
C LYS A 221 -18.88 -16.49 -2.71
N SER A 222 -18.55 -15.64 -1.75
CA SER A 222 -19.03 -15.73 -0.38
C SER A 222 -18.96 -14.38 0.32
N PHE A 223 -19.73 -14.22 1.39
CA PHE A 223 -19.68 -13.01 2.21
C PHE A 223 -18.27 -12.74 2.76
N THR A 224 -17.54 -13.78 3.17
CA THR A 224 -16.15 -13.65 3.63
C THR A 224 -15.24 -13.09 2.53
N HIS A 225 -15.35 -13.60 1.29
CA HIS A 225 -14.54 -13.08 0.18
C HIS A 225 -14.88 -11.62 -0.12
N TYR A 226 -16.16 -11.26 -0.08
CA TYR A 226 -16.61 -9.88 -0.25
C TYR A 226 -15.99 -8.95 0.80
N VAL A 227 -16.16 -9.27 2.09
CA VAL A 227 -15.62 -8.46 3.20
C VAL A 227 -14.11 -8.34 3.11
N THR A 228 -13.40 -9.44 2.81
CA THR A 228 -11.94 -9.38 2.72
C THR A 228 -11.46 -8.53 1.55
N VAL A 229 -12.15 -8.55 0.42
CA VAL A 229 -11.82 -7.66 -0.70
C VAL A 229 -12.09 -6.20 -0.33
N VAL A 230 -13.24 -5.90 0.28
CA VAL A 230 -13.56 -4.53 0.73
C VAL A 230 -12.49 -4.03 1.71
N LEU A 231 -12.08 -4.86 2.68
CA LEU A 231 -11.01 -4.51 3.63
C LEU A 231 -9.66 -4.35 2.93
N LEU A 232 -9.32 -5.21 1.96
CA LEU A 232 -8.09 -5.07 1.17
C LEU A 232 -8.06 -3.72 0.44
N LEU A 233 -9.15 -3.36 -0.24
CA LEU A 233 -9.24 -2.09 -0.97
C LEU A 233 -9.18 -0.89 -0.03
N ALA A 234 -9.85 -0.95 1.14
CA ALA A 234 -9.82 0.09 2.15
C ALA A 234 -8.41 0.28 2.76
N VAL A 235 -7.69 -0.82 3.02
CA VAL A 235 -6.31 -0.78 3.53
C VAL A 235 -5.35 -0.23 2.48
N PHE A 236 -5.53 -0.55 1.19
CA PHE A 236 -4.78 0.08 0.10
C PHE A 236 -5.02 1.59 0.05
N LEU A 237 -6.29 2.01 0.10
CA LEU A 237 -6.64 3.43 0.09
C LEU A 237 -6.03 4.16 1.30
N ALA A 238 -6.09 3.57 2.50
CA ALA A 238 -5.45 4.12 3.68
C ALA A 238 -3.92 4.21 3.52
N ALA A 239 -3.28 3.16 3.02
CA ALA A 239 -1.85 3.15 2.77
C ALA A 239 -1.42 4.24 1.78
N GLU A 240 -2.27 4.61 0.83
CA GLU A 240 -2.01 5.67 -0.16
C GLU A 240 -2.29 7.06 0.37
N LEU A 241 -3.31 7.24 1.22
CA LEU A 241 -3.63 8.53 1.82
C LEU A 241 -2.71 8.91 2.99
N ASN A 242 -2.29 7.94 3.80
CA ASN A 242 -1.41 8.15 4.95
C ASN A 242 -0.16 9.01 4.66
N PRO A 243 0.62 8.79 3.58
CA PRO A 243 1.82 9.60 3.31
C PRO A 243 1.49 11.07 3.02
N PHE A 244 0.33 11.39 2.45
CA PHE A 244 -0.08 12.78 2.23
C PHE A 244 -0.34 13.52 3.54
N TYR A 245 -0.98 12.85 4.50
CA TYR A 245 -1.17 13.41 5.84
C TYR A 245 0.13 13.47 6.62
N LEU A 246 0.93 12.39 6.63
CA LEU A 246 2.19 12.36 7.36
C LEU A 246 3.16 13.43 6.85
N LYS A 247 3.29 13.61 5.54
CA LYS A 247 4.15 14.66 4.97
C LYS A 247 3.64 16.06 5.35
N SER A 248 2.33 16.29 5.32
CA SER A 248 1.73 17.58 5.70
C SER A 248 1.95 17.87 7.19
N LEU A 249 1.66 16.90 8.06
CA LEU A 249 1.79 17.03 9.50
C LEU A 249 3.25 17.23 9.94
N LEU A 250 4.19 16.48 9.36
CA LEU A 250 5.61 16.54 9.71
C LEU A 250 6.41 17.57 8.90
N TRP A 251 5.77 18.34 8.02
CA TRP A 251 6.40 19.32 7.14
C TRP A 251 7.52 18.72 6.26
N MET A 252 7.20 17.64 5.56
CA MET A 252 8.08 17.02 4.56
C MET A 252 7.58 17.31 3.14
N GLU A 253 8.50 17.63 2.25
CA GLU A 253 8.20 17.80 0.82
C GLU A 253 7.86 16.44 0.17
N PRO A 254 7.05 16.39 -0.90
CA PRO A 254 6.66 15.14 -1.54
C PRO A 254 7.82 14.30 -2.07
N ASP A 255 8.90 14.95 -2.51
CA ASP A 255 10.13 14.35 -3.03
C ASP A 255 11.17 14.02 -1.93
N HIS A 256 10.85 14.30 -0.66
CA HIS A 256 11.74 14.02 0.44
C HIS A 256 12.05 12.50 0.53
N PRO A 257 13.32 12.09 0.73
CA PRO A 257 13.70 10.67 0.71
C PRO A 257 12.92 9.77 1.68
N VAL A 258 12.48 10.29 2.83
CA VAL A 258 11.63 9.54 3.78
C VAL A 258 10.28 9.18 3.18
N VAL A 259 9.66 10.10 2.42
CA VAL A 259 8.37 9.86 1.75
C VAL A 259 8.56 8.82 0.64
N ILE A 260 9.57 9.00 -0.21
CA ILE A 260 9.87 8.07 -1.32
C ILE A 260 10.22 6.66 -0.79
N SER A 261 11.08 6.58 0.21
CA SER A 261 11.47 5.30 0.83
C SER A 261 10.31 4.61 1.51
N ARG A 262 9.38 5.35 2.14
CA ARG A 262 8.14 4.79 2.67
C ARG A 262 7.26 4.22 1.56
N LEU A 263 7.08 4.93 0.44
CA LEU A 263 6.31 4.42 -0.71
C LEU A 263 6.93 3.14 -1.27
N ALA A 264 8.24 3.11 -1.47
CA ALA A 264 8.97 1.93 -1.92
C ALA A 264 8.89 0.77 -0.90
N GLY A 265 9.00 1.08 0.39
CA GLY A 265 8.91 0.12 1.48
C GLY A 265 7.54 -0.54 1.57
N VAL A 266 6.46 0.24 1.50
CA VAL A 266 5.07 -0.28 1.46
C VAL A 266 4.86 -1.14 0.22
N PHE A 267 5.33 -0.71 -0.96
CA PHE A 267 5.25 -1.52 -2.18
C PHE A 267 5.94 -2.90 -2.00
N LEU A 268 7.18 -2.91 -1.50
CA LEU A 268 7.94 -4.14 -1.29
C LEU A 268 7.30 -5.05 -0.24
N CYS A 269 6.73 -4.49 0.83
CA CYS A 269 6.04 -5.26 1.86
C CYS A 269 4.67 -5.78 1.40
N ALA A 270 3.98 -5.03 0.54
CA ALA A 270 2.66 -5.39 0.02
C ALA A 270 2.72 -6.58 -0.94
N LEU A 271 3.81 -6.75 -1.71
CA LEU A 271 3.98 -7.88 -2.62
C LEU A 271 3.81 -9.26 -1.95
N PRO A 272 4.57 -9.63 -0.91
CA PRO A 272 4.36 -10.89 -0.18
C PRO A 272 3.10 -10.85 0.68
N ALA A 273 2.71 -9.71 1.26
CA ALA A 273 1.52 -9.61 2.09
C ALA A 273 0.24 -9.96 1.29
N VAL A 274 -0.01 -9.31 0.16
CA VAL A 274 -1.21 -9.58 -0.64
C VAL A 274 -1.23 -11.02 -1.15
N ARG A 275 -0.06 -11.61 -1.44
CA ARG A 275 0.06 -13.04 -1.75
C ARG A 275 -0.34 -13.94 -0.57
N GLU A 276 0.14 -13.66 0.64
CA GLU A 276 -0.25 -14.39 1.85
C GLU A 276 -1.75 -14.28 2.12
N LEU A 277 -2.32 -13.08 1.97
CA LEU A 277 -3.76 -12.84 2.14
C LEU A 277 -4.57 -13.63 1.11
N TYR A 278 -4.14 -13.63 -0.15
CA TYR A 278 -4.78 -14.40 -1.22
C TYR A 278 -4.78 -15.91 -0.91
N GLN A 279 -3.65 -16.44 -0.42
CA GLN A 279 -3.53 -17.85 -0.02
C GLN A 279 -4.41 -18.18 1.18
N TYR A 280 -4.45 -17.31 2.19
CA TYR A 280 -5.29 -17.47 3.39
C TYR A 280 -6.78 -17.59 3.05
N ILE A 281 -7.28 -16.80 2.10
CA ILE A 281 -8.71 -16.81 1.72
C ILE A 281 -9.05 -17.99 0.81
N ASN A 282 -8.19 -18.31 -0.16
CA ASN A 282 -8.50 -19.27 -1.22
C ASN A 282 -8.05 -20.71 -0.91
N ASP A 283 -7.06 -20.91 -0.04
CA ASP A 283 -6.58 -22.22 0.36
C ASP A 283 -6.43 -22.34 1.89
N PRO A 284 -7.56 -22.33 2.62
CA PRO A 284 -7.58 -22.36 4.09
C PRO A 284 -7.02 -23.66 4.68
N ARG A 285 -6.85 -24.72 3.87
CA ARG A 285 -6.21 -25.97 4.31
C ARG A 285 -4.70 -25.83 4.43
N ARG A 286 -4.08 -25.05 3.54
CA ARG A 286 -2.63 -24.79 3.57
C ARG A 286 -2.29 -23.56 4.40
N ALA A 287 -3.09 -22.52 4.32
CA ALA A 287 -2.90 -21.26 5.04
C ALA A 287 -3.94 -21.13 6.16
N VAL A 288 -3.72 -21.85 7.26
CA VAL A 288 -4.64 -21.83 8.43
C VAL A 288 -4.60 -20.50 9.17
N ARG A 289 -3.46 -19.80 9.12
CA ARG A 289 -3.25 -18.49 9.75
C ARG A 289 -2.82 -17.48 8.70
N MET A 290 -3.25 -16.25 8.88
CA MET A 290 -2.78 -15.12 8.09
C MET A 290 -1.28 -14.93 8.32
N GLY A 291 -0.54 -14.69 7.24
CA GLY A 291 0.91 -14.62 7.27
C GLY A 291 1.47 -13.39 7.96
N GLN A 292 2.76 -13.44 8.27
CA GLN A 292 3.47 -12.40 9.03
C GLN A 292 3.59 -11.09 8.27
N HIS A 293 3.73 -11.12 6.94
CA HIS A 293 3.84 -9.89 6.15
C HIS A 293 2.50 -9.14 6.13
N VAL A 294 1.38 -9.85 6.02
CA VAL A 294 0.04 -9.21 6.09
C VAL A 294 -0.20 -8.60 7.45
N TRP A 295 0.04 -9.35 8.53
CA TRP A 295 -0.20 -8.86 9.88
C TRP A 295 0.62 -7.61 10.17
N LEU A 296 1.92 -7.64 9.85
CA LEU A 296 2.79 -6.53 10.13
C LEU A 296 2.44 -5.32 9.25
N LEU A 297 2.19 -5.49 7.96
CA LEU A 297 1.80 -4.38 7.09
C LEU A 297 0.46 -3.76 7.51
N LEU A 298 -0.50 -4.59 7.95
CA LEU A 298 -1.76 -4.10 8.49
C LEU A 298 -1.53 -3.29 9.77
N ALA A 299 -0.69 -3.77 10.69
CA ALA A 299 -0.31 -3.04 11.89
C ALA A 299 0.32 -1.69 11.51
N THR A 300 1.31 -1.67 10.60
CA THR A 300 1.94 -0.45 10.10
C THR A 300 0.93 0.58 9.59
N ILE A 301 0.02 0.19 8.69
CA ILE A 301 -0.96 1.12 8.10
C ILE A 301 -1.95 1.63 9.15
N VAL A 302 -2.36 0.78 10.09
CA VAL A 302 -3.25 1.16 11.19
C VAL A 302 -2.54 2.11 12.15
N THR A 303 -1.29 1.83 12.52
CA THR A 303 -0.50 2.68 13.41
C THR A 303 -0.22 4.05 12.78
N GLU A 304 0.11 4.10 11.49
CA GLU A 304 0.17 5.37 10.74
C GLU A 304 -1.14 6.15 10.83
N LEU A 305 -2.27 5.48 10.59
CA LEU A 305 -3.59 6.12 10.67
C LEU A 305 -3.89 6.64 12.07
N LEU A 306 -3.53 5.90 13.12
CA LEU A 306 -3.68 6.35 14.51
C LEU A 306 -2.82 7.57 14.83
N VAL A 307 -1.58 7.59 14.35
CA VAL A 307 -0.67 8.74 14.45
C VAL A 307 -1.27 9.97 13.76
N ILE A 308 -1.79 9.80 12.53
CA ILE A 308 -2.44 10.87 11.77
C ILE A 308 -3.67 11.38 12.51
N VAL A 309 -4.56 10.51 12.98
CA VAL A 309 -5.77 10.89 13.72
C VAL A 309 -5.43 11.62 15.01
N LYS A 310 -4.38 11.19 15.72
CA LYS A 310 -3.89 11.87 16.93
C LYS A 310 -3.43 13.29 16.61
N TRP A 311 -2.54 13.45 15.65
CA TRP A 311 -1.89 14.73 15.35
C TRP A 311 -2.79 15.69 14.58
N SER A 312 -3.78 15.19 13.84
CA SER A 312 -4.73 16.01 13.08
C SER A 312 -5.70 16.84 13.95
N LYS A 313 -5.81 16.55 15.25
CA LYS A 313 -6.74 17.24 16.15
C LYS A 313 -6.44 18.73 16.22
N GLY A 314 -7.41 19.55 15.82
CA GLY A 314 -7.29 21.01 15.84
C GLY A 314 -6.49 21.61 14.68
N ILE A 315 -6.05 20.80 13.71
CA ILE A 315 -5.33 21.27 12.51
C ILE A 315 -6.32 21.41 11.35
N PHE A 316 -7.04 20.34 11.01
CA PHE A 316 -8.02 20.34 9.92
C PHE A 316 -9.41 20.74 10.45
N THR A 317 -9.65 22.04 10.61
CA THR A 317 -10.90 22.56 11.19
C THR A 317 -12.03 22.77 10.18
N ALA A 318 -11.73 22.70 8.88
CA ALA A 318 -12.73 22.89 7.83
C ALA A 318 -13.76 21.74 7.85
N PRO A 319 -15.07 22.03 7.92
CA PRO A 319 -16.09 20.99 7.90
C PRO A 319 -16.18 20.36 6.50
N ALA A 320 -16.40 19.05 6.45
CA ALA A 320 -16.62 18.35 5.19
C ALA A 320 -17.84 18.95 4.44
N PRO A 321 -17.71 19.27 3.13
CA PRO A 321 -18.82 19.77 2.32
C PRO A 321 -20.02 18.84 2.30
N HIS A 322 -21.23 19.38 2.09
CA HIS A 322 -22.46 18.57 2.03
C HIS A 322 -22.44 17.53 0.91
N SER A 323 -21.90 17.89 -0.27
CA SER A 323 -21.73 16.96 -1.40
C SER A 323 -20.88 15.75 -1.02
N VAL A 324 -19.79 15.99 -0.31
CA VAL A 324 -18.89 14.94 0.18
C VAL A 324 -19.61 14.01 1.17
N LYS A 325 -20.30 14.57 2.17
CA LYS A 325 -21.08 13.79 3.14
C LYS A 325 -22.13 12.91 2.46
N LEU A 326 -22.84 13.47 1.47
CA LEU A 326 -23.84 12.73 0.70
C LEU A 326 -23.21 11.61 -0.14
N GLY A 327 -22.08 11.89 -0.79
CA GLY A 327 -21.32 10.89 -1.57
C GLY A 327 -20.90 9.69 -0.72
N TRP A 328 -20.31 9.95 0.46
CA TRP A 328 -19.93 8.89 1.41
C TRP A 328 -21.15 8.12 1.94
N LEU A 329 -22.27 8.79 2.20
CA LEU A 329 -23.51 8.12 2.61
C LEU A 329 -24.02 7.18 1.52
N ILE A 330 -24.06 7.62 0.27
CA ILE A 330 -24.46 6.79 -0.88
C ILE A 330 -23.51 5.60 -1.02
N GLY A 331 -22.20 5.84 -0.95
CA GLY A 331 -21.18 4.78 -0.99
C GLY A 331 -21.38 3.74 0.11
N ALA A 332 -21.61 4.18 1.35
CA ALA A 332 -21.87 3.30 2.48
C ALA A 332 -23.15 2.47 2.30
N ILE A 333 -24.24 3.10 1.80
CA ILE A 333 -25.48 2.40 1.50
C ILE A 333 -25.25 1.32 0.45
N LEU A 334 -24.54 1.62 -0.65
CA LEU A 334 -24.24 0.66 -1.71
C LEU A 334 -23.36 -0.50 -1.21
N LEU A 335 -22.36 -0.20 -0.39
CA LEU A 335 -21.44 -1.18 0.20
C LEU A 335 -22.17 -2.16 1.14
N ILE A 336 -23.24 -1.72 1.80
CA ILE A 336 -24.07 -2.57 2.67
C ILE A 336 -25.16 -3.29 1.87
N LEU A 337 -25.80 -2.60 0.92
CA LEU A 337 -26.91 -3.13 0.14
C LEU A 337 -26.47 -4.31 -0.71
N TYR A 338 -25.32 -4.23 -1.37
CA TYR A 338 -24.82 -5.30 -2.24
C TYR A 338 -24.70 -6.66 -1.52
N PRO A 339 -23.96 -6.82 -0.40
CA PRO A 339 -23.86 -8.10 0.27
C PRO A 339 -25.17 -8.57 0.91
N VAL A 340 -26.04 -7.64 1.34
CA VAL A 340 -27.38 -7.97 1.86
C VAL A 340 -28.22 -8.63 0.76
N VAL A 341 -28.25 -8.06 -0.44
CA VAL A 341 -29.00 -8.62 -1.58
C VAL A 341 -28.37 -9.92 -2.06
N GLN A 342 -27.04 -9.94 -2.24
CA GLN A 342 -26.33 -11.06 -2.85
C GLN A 342 -26.20 -12.28 -1.94
N PHE A 343 -25.99 -12.08 -0.63
CA PHE A 343 -25.74 -13.18 0.31
C PHE A 343 -26.80 -13.29 1.41
N GLY A 344 -27.32 -12.15 1.90
CA GLY A 344 -28.31 -12.09 2.97
C GLY A 344 -29.66 -12.66 2.55
N ILE A 345 -30.28 -12.13 1.49
CA ILE A 345 -31.61 -12.55 1.01
C ILE A 345 -31.62 -14.06 0.65
N PRO A 346 -30.67 -14.61 -0.12
CA PRO A 346 -30.65 -16.04 -0.40
C PRO A 346 -30.48 -16.91 0.85
N SER A 347 -29.70 -16.44 1.84
CA SER A 347 -29.50 -17.17 3.11
C SER A 347 -30.76 -17.16 3.97
N ALA A 348 -31.45 -16.01 4.07
CA ALA A 348 -32.75 -15.91 4.72
C ALA A 348 -33.80 -16.81 4.04
N ARG A 349 -33.90 -16.78 2.71
CA ARG A 349 -34.81 -17.66 1.94
C ARG A 349 -34.53 -19.14 2.21
N ARG A 350 -33.24 -19.55 2.24
CA ARG A 350 -32.85 -20.93 2.56
C ARG A 350 -33.21 -21.31 4.00
N TYR A 351 -33.01 -20.41 4.96
CA TYR A 351 -33.37 -20.62 6.37
C TYR A 351 -34.87 -20.83 6.53
N ILE A 352 -35.70 -19.95 5.97
CA ILE A 352 -37.17 -20.05 6.02
C ILE A 352 -37.66 -21.35 5.39
N ARG A 353 -37.15 -21.72 4.21
CA ARG A 353 -37.50 -22.99 3.55
C ARG A 353 -37.14 -24.22 4.40
N LYS A 354 -35.97 -24.22 5.05
CA LYS A 354 -35.56 -25.31 5.96
C LYS A 354 -36.46 -25.37 7.19
N HIS A 355 -36.82 -24.22 7.77
CA HIS A 355 -37.72 -24.16 8.92
C HIS A 355 -39.12 -24.68 8.58
N GLN A 356 -39.68 -24.25 7.44
CA GLN A 356 -40.97 -24.75 6.94
C GLN A 356 -40.95 -26.26 6.68
N LYS A 357 -39.87 -26.81 6.12
CA LYS A 357 -39.70 -28.27 5.96
C LYS A 357 -39.65 -29.02 7.29
N LYS A 358 -38.92 -28.49 8.29
CA LYS A 358 -38.86 -29.08 9.64
C LYS A 358 -40.19 -29.04 10.38
N VAL A 359 -40.97 -27.97 10.20
CA VAL A 359 -42.33 -27.88 10.78
C VAL A 359 -43.25 -28.91 10.12
N LYS A 360 -43.22 -29.03 8.78
CA LYS A 360 -44.01 -30.05 8.07
C LYS A 360 -43.62 -31.49 8.45
N SER A 361 -42.33 -31.78 8.67
CA SER A 361 -41.88 -33.13 9.06
C SER A 361 -42.16 -33.48 10.51
N LYS A 362 -42.53 -32.51 11.37
CA LYS A 362 -42.97 -32.76 12.75
C LYS A 362 -44.49 -32.89 12.88
N ALA A 363 -45.22 -32.51 11.83
CA ALA A 363 -46.68 -32.59 11.76
C ALA A 363 -47.18 -33.88 11.07
N LEU A 364 -46.26 -34.64 10.48
CA LEU A 364 -46.41 -36.05 10.08
C LEU A 364 -45.77 -36.90 11.17
#